data_AF-A0A5P2BG26-F1
#
_entry.id   AF-A0A5P2BG26-F1
#
_cell.length_a   1.000
_cell.length_b   1.000
_cell.length_c   1.000
_cell.angle_alpha   90.00
_cell.angle_beta   90.00
_cell.angle_gamma   90.00
#
_symmetry.space_group_name_H-M   'P 1'
#
loop_
_entity.id
_entity.type
_entity.pdbx_description
1 polymer ?
#
loop_
_entity_poly.entity_id
_entity_poly.type
_entity_poly.pdbx_seq_one_letter_code
_entity_poly.pdbx_strand_id
1 'polypeptide(L)'
;MPDSASLHEALDRLAADATALRQRLRRTPVDGVQVMTARITEAQALAAAALRLFLDLERVPPRDQAHLLRLDHLARTAKAAQDASAELTAALARAVENERRRRDATTSPPVLLRPTPQQFVASAADLLDGLLSPLREQPRPTDAPVPPAR
;
A
#
# COMPACT_ATOMS: atom_id res chain seq x y z
N MET A 1 16.34 15.47 19.44
CA MET A 1 16.75 14.97 18.12
C MET A 1 16.48 13.48 18.13
N PRO A 2 15.66 12.90 17.24
CA PRO A 2 15.60 11.45 17.16
C PRO A 2 16.98 10.95 16.71
N ASP A 3 17.54 10.01 17.46
CA ASP A 3 18.83 9.40 17.13
C ASP A 3 18.73 8.75 15.75
N SER A 4 19.78 8.87 14.92
CA SER A 4 19.82 8.23 13.59
C SER A 4 19.56 6.72 13.65
N ALA A 5 19.98 6.07 14.74
CA ALA A 5 19.68 4.67 15.03
C ALA A 5 18.17 4.42 15.20
N SER A 6 17.45 5.32 15.87
CA SER A 6 16.01 5.21 16.08
C SER A 6 15.20 5.36 14.80
N LEU A 7 15.66 6.18 13.85
CA LEU A 7 15.02 6.31 12.54
C LEU A 7 15.23 5.06 11.68
N HIS A 8 16.44 4.49 11.68
CA HIS A 8 16.71 3.28 10.92
C HIS A 8 15.87 2.10 11.40
N GLU A 9 15.80 1.89 12.72
CA GLU A 9 14.94 0.87 13.33
C GLU A 9 13.45 1.06 12.98
N ALA A 10 12.98 2.32 12.98
CA ALA A 10 11.60 2.62 12.61
C ALA A 10 11.31 2.31 11.13
N LEU A 11 12.25 2.57 10.23
CA LEU A 11 12.13 2.22 8.80
C LEU A 11 12.14 0.70 8.58
N ASP A 12 13.00 -0.03 9.29
CA ASP A 12 13.05 -1.49 9.21
C ASP A 12 11.75 -2.13 9.72
N ARG A 13 11.20 -1.61 10.83
CA ARG A 13 9.90 -2.03 11.33
C ARG A 13 8.79 -1.74 10.32
N LEU A 14 8.78 -0.56 9.71
CA LEU A 14 7.80 -0.19 8.68
C LEU A 14 7.85 -1.17 7.48
N ALA A 15 9.04 -1.53 7.02
CA ALA A 15 9.24 -2.50 5.94
C ALA A 15 8.79 -3.93 6.33
N ALA A 16 9.08 -4.33 7.58
CA ALA A 16 8.65 -5.61 8.13
C ALA A 16 7.11 -5.68 8.22
N ASP A 17 6.46 -4.63 8.71
CA ASP A 17 5.00 -4.55 8.83
C ASP A 17 4.33 -4.59 7.45
N ALA A 18 4.84 -3.82 6.48
CA ALA A 18 4.38 -3.85 5.10
C ALA A 18 4.51 -5.26 4.48
N THR A 19 5.64 -5.92 4.73
CA THR A 19 5.88 -7.30 4.27
C THR A 19 4.91 -8.29 4.91
N ALA A 20 4.70 -8.20 6.22
CA ALA A 20 3.81 -9.06 6.96
C ALA A 20 2.35 -8.89 6.50
N LEU A 21 1.90 -7.65 6.30
CA LEU A 21 0.58 -7.37 5.75
C LEU A 21 0.43 -7.95 4.34
N ARG A 22 1.36 -7.68 3.42
CA ARG A 22 1.34 -8.24 2.05
C ARG A 22 1.26 -9.76 2.05
N GLN A 23 2.07 -10.43 2.89
CA GLN A 23 2.05 -11.89 2.98
C GLN A 23 0.70 -12.42 3.45
N ARG A 24 0.06 -11.76 4.42
CA ARG A 24 -1.29 -12.12 4.89
C ARG A 24 -2.35 -11.93 3.80
N LEU A 25 -2.26 -10.85 3.03
CA LEU A 25 -3.16 -10.61 1.90
C LEU A 25 -3.03 -11.69 0.82
N ARG A 26 -1.80 -12.17 0.54
CA ARG A 26 -1.55 -13.21 -0.47
C ARG A 26 -1.86 -14.64 -0.02
N ARG A 27 -1.71 -14.94 1.27
CA ARG A 27 -1.80 -16.33 1.78
C ARG A 27 -3.11 -16.66 2.48
N THR A 28 -3.75 -15.67 3.11
CA THR A 28 -4.89 -15.93 3.98
C THR A 28 -6.18 -15.59 3.26
N PRO A 29 -7.13 -16.54 3.16
CA PRO A 29 -8.42 -16.28 2.52
C PRO A 29 -9.14 -15.11 3.18
N VAL A 30 -10.00 -14.47 2.40
CA VAL A 30 -10.72 -13.25 2.77
C VAL A 30 -12.03 -13.66 3.44
N ASP A 31 -11.91 -14.35 4.57
CA ASP A 31 -13.05 -14.95 5.24
C ASP A 31 -13.43 -14.11 6.47
N GLY A 32 -14.61 -13.49 6.38
CA GLY A 32 -15.23 -12.79 7.49
C GLY A 32 -14.87 -11.31 7.62
N VAL A 33 -15.85 -10.56 8.12
CA VAL A 33 -15.76 -9.10 8.35
C VAL A 33 -14.59 -8.78 9.29
N GLN A 34 -14.42 -9.55 10.37
CA GLN A 34 -13.38 -9.30 11.37
C GLN A 34 -11.96 -9.37 10.79
N VAL A 35 -11.67 -10.36 9.95
CA VAL A 35 -10.36 -10.51 9.29
C VAL A 35 -10.10 -9.34 8.35
N MET A 36 -11.13 -8.88 7.64
CA MET A 36 -11.02 -7.72 6.77
C MET A 36 -10.80 -6.42 7.55
N THR A 37 -11.57 -6.20 8.61
CA THR A 37 -11.39 -5.05 9.49
C THR A 37 -9.98 -5.00 10.07
N ALA A 38 -9.45 -6.14 10.54
CA ALA A 38 -8.08 -6.21 11.06
C ALA A 38 -7.05 -5.77 10.00
N ARG A 39 -7.15 -6.28 8.76
CA ARG A 39 -6.24 -5.92 7.66
C ARG A 39 -6.38 -4.45 7.25
N ILE A 40 -7.58 -3.89 7.28
CA ILE A 40 -7.81 -2.45 7.06
C ILE A 40 -7.09 -1.65 8.15
N THR A 41 -7.28 -2.00 9.42
CA THR A 41 -6.61 -1.33 10.55
C THR A 41 -5.09 -1.42 10.44
N GLU A 42 -4.55 -2.56 10.02
CA GLU A 42 -3.11 -2.73 9.79
C GLU A 42 -2.58 -1.84 8.67
N ALA A 43 -3.30 -1.76 7.53
CA ALA A 43 -2.93 -0.86 6.44
C ALA A 43 -2.98 0.62 6.87
N GLN A 44 -3.99 0.99 7.67
CA GLN A 44 -4.10 2.34 8.24
C GLN A 44 -2.98 2.64 9.24
N ALA A 45 -2.62 1.69 10.09
CA ALA A 45 -1.51 1.82 11.03
C ALA A 45 -0.18 2.02 10.29
N LEU A 46 0.05 1.25 9.23
CA LEU A 46 1.23 1.40 8.36
C LEU A 46 1.28 2.80 7.73
N ALA A 47 0.17 3.28 7.18
CA ALA A 47 0.06 4.63 6.63
C ALA A 47 0.36 5.72 7.68
N ALA A 48 -0.23 5.59 8.86
CA ALA A 48 -0.05 6.56 9.95
C ALA A 48 1.40 6.58 10.46
N ALA A 49 2.03 5.41 10.59
CA ALA A 49 3.44 5.30 10.98
C ALA A 49 4.35 5.97 9.94
N ALA A 50 4.16 5.68 8.66
CA ALA A 50 4.93 6.29 7.58
C ALA A 50 4.77 7.82 7.52
N LEU A 51 3.53 8.31 7.65
CA LEU A 51 3.25 9.75 7.66
C LEU A 51 3.87 10.45 8.88
N ARG A 52 3.81 9.82 10.05
CA ARG A 52 4.44 10.38 11.26
C ARG A 52 5.94 10.51 11.09
N LEU A 53 6.61 9.47 10.58
CA LEU A 53 8.05 9.51 10.28
C LEU A 53 8.37 10.58 9.23
N PHE A 54 7.53 10.74 8.20
CA PHE A 54 7.69 11.80 7.21
C PHE A 54 7.68 13.18 7.86
N LEU A 55 6.66 13.47 8.68
CA LEU A 55 6.50 14.76 9.35
C LEU A 55 7.62 15.03 10.37
N ASP A 56 8.07 13.99 11.07
CA ASP A 56 9.20 14.12 12.01
C ASP A 56 10.51 14.40 11.26
N LEU A 57 10.70 13.81 10.07
CA LEU A 57 11.88 14.03 9.23
C LEU A 57 11.86 15.41 8.54
N GLU A 58 10.69 15.87 8.07
CA GLU A 58 10.50 17.16 7.39
C GLU A 58 10.88 18.35 8.29
N ARG A 59 10.69 18.20 9.62
CA ARG A 59 11.06 19.22 10.60
C ARG A 59 12.57 19.47 10.71
N VAL A 60 13.39 18.58 10.13
CA VAL A 60 14.85 18.70 10.13
C VAL A 60 15.28 19.29 8.78
N PRO A 61 16.12 20.36 8.76
CA PRO A 61 16.64 20.91 7.51
C PRO A 61 17.28 19.81 6.64
N PRO A 62 16.95 19.72 5.33
CA PRO A 62 17.55 18.74 4.44
C PRO A 62 19.06 18.89 4.42
N ARG A 63 19.77 17.80 4.66
CA ARG A 63 21.25 17.80 4.75
C ARG A 63 21.91 17.30 3.47
N ASP A 64 21.27 16.37 2.79
CA ASP A 64 21.80 15.67 1.63
C ASP A 64 20.70 15.05 0.76
N GLN A 65 21.08 14.50 -0.39
CA GLN A 65 20.18 13.77 -1.29
C GLN A 65 19.54 12.55 -0.60
N ALA A 66 20.26 11.90 0.32
CA ALA A 66 19.74 10.74 1.04
C ALA A 66 18.55 11.11 1.94
N HIS A 67 18.56 12.30 2.54
CA HIS A 67 17.42 12.85 3.28
C HIS A 67 16.18 12.99 2.38
N LEU A 68 16.33 13.58 1.19
CA LEU A 68 15.21 13.76 0.25
C LEU A 68 14.64 12.42 -0.22
N LEU A 69 15.51 11.45 -0.52
CA LEU A 69 15.09 10.09 -0.90
C LEU A 69 14.33 9.38 0.23
N ARG A 70 14.69 9.61 1.50
CA ARG A 70 13.95 9.07 2.65
C ARG A 70 12.56 9.70 2.78
N LEU A 71 12.44 11.02 2.63
CA LEU A 71 11.13 11.70 2.62
C LEU A 71 10.23 11.17 1.49
N ASP A 72 10.77 11.07 0.29
CA ASP A 72 10.06 10.53 -0.88
C ASP A 72 9.63 9.06 -0.67
N HIS A 73 10.52 8.22 -0.11
CA HIS A 73 10.17 6.85 0.26
C HIS A 73 9.05 6.80 1.29
N LEU A 74 9.12 7.57 2.38
CA LEU A 74 8.09 7.62 3.42
C LEU A 74 6.75 8.12 2.87
N ALA A 75 6.76 9.13 2.00
CA ALA A 75 5.56 9.64 1.35
C ALA A 75 4.90 8.58 0.46
N ARG A 76 5.68 7.86 -0.35
CA ARG A 76 5.18 6.75 -1.17
C ARG A 76 4.62 5.63 -0.31
N THR A 77 5.29 5.26 0.77
CA THR A 77 4.84 4.23 1.71
C THR A 77 3.52 4.60 2.37
N ALA A 78 3.40 5.84 2.86
CA ALA A 78 2.15 6.34 3.42
C ALA A 78 1.01 6.27 2.41
N LYS A 79 1.25 6.72 1.17
CA LYS A 79 0.26 6.71 0.09
C LYS A 79 -0.17 5.30 -0.28
N ALA A 80 0.75 4.38 -0.58
CA ALA A 80 0.37 3.04 -0.99
C ALA A 80 -0.32 2.26 0.14
N ALA A 81 0.03 2.51 1.40
CA ALA A 81 -0.68 1.95 2.54
C ALA A 81 -2.12 2.50 2.68
N GLN A 82 -2.33 3.80 2.40
CA GLN A 82 -3.66 4.40 2.32
C GLN A 82 -4.47 3.81 1.17
N ASP A 83 -3.89 3.71 -0.02
CA ASP A 83 -4.53 3.14 -1.20
C ASP A 83 -4.90 1.66 -0.95
N ALA A 84 -3.99 0.89 -0.35
CA ALA A 84 -4.27 -0.48 0.07
C ALA A 84 -5.43 -0.56 1.08
N SER A 85 -5.46 0.33 2.08
CA SER A 85 -6.59 0.41 3.02
C SER A 85 -7.91 0.71 2.31
N ALA A 86 -7.91 1.57 1.29
CA ALA A 86 -9.10 1.90 0.53
C ALA A 86 -9.61 0.68 -0.27
N GLU A 87 -8.69 -0.05 -0.92
CA GLU A 87 -9.01 -1.28 -1.64
C GLU A 87 -9.58 -2.36 -0.71
N LEU A 88 -9.00 -2.55 0.49
CA LEU A 88 -9.52 -3.50 1.48
C LEU A 88 -10.91 -3.08 2.00
N THR A 89 -11.16 -1.79 2.13
CA THR A 89 -12.49 -1.27 2.49
C THR A 89 -13.51 -1.53 1.39
N ALA A 90 -13.12 -1.34 0.12
CA ALA A 90 -13.95 -1.70 -1.03
C ALA A 90 -14.23 -3.20 -1.09
N ALA A 91 -13.23 -4.05 -0.79
CA ALA A 91 -13.37 -5.50 -0.70
C ALA A 91 -14.42 -5.89 0.36
N LEU A 92 -14.34 -5.30 1.55
CA LEU A 92 -15.28 -5.55 2.64
C LEU A 92 -16.71 -5.13 2.27
N ALA A 93 -16.88 -3.91 1.77
CA ALA A 93 -18.18 -3.41 1.32
C ALA A 93 -18.79 -4.34 0.26
N ARG A 94 -17.95 -4.82 -0.66
CA ARG A 94 -18.38 -5.77 -1.70
C ARG A 94 -18.75 -7.13 -1.14
N ALA A 95 -18.01 -7.65 -0.17
CA ALA A 95 -18.32 -8.92 0.48
C ALA A 95 -19.68 -8.87 1.19
N VAL A 96 -19.94 -7.81 1.96
CA VAL A 96 -21.22 -7.59 2.66
C VAL A 96 -22.39 -7.46 1.67
N GLU A 97 -22.21 -6.70 0.59
CA GLU A 97 -23.24 -6.57 -0.45
C GLU A 97 -23.54 -7.91 -1.13
N ASN A 98 -22.51 -8.70 -1.44
CA ASN A 98 -22.67 -10.00 -2.08
C ASN A 98 -23.40 -10.98 -1.15
N GLU A 99 -23.08 -10.96 0.14
CA GLU A 99 -23.74 -11.80 1.14
C GLU A 99 -25.21 -11.42 1.29
N ARG A 100 -25.54 -10.12 1.35
CA ARG A 100 -26.92 -9.63 1.36
C ARG A 100 -27.70 -10.15 0.15
N ARG A 101 -27.18 -9.95 -1.06
CA ARG A 101 -27.83 -10.42 -2.30
C ARG A 101 -28.04 -11.92 -2.35
N ARG A 102 -27.12 -12.70 -1.77
CA ARG A 102 -27.26 -14.17 -1.68
C ARG A 102 -28.39 -14.56 -0.72
N ARG A 103 -28.54 -13.85 0.40
CA ARG A 103 -29.66 -14.06 1.33
C ARG A 103 -31.01 -13.71 0.71
N ASP A 104 -31.06 -12.64 -0.08
CA ASP A 104 -32.29 -12.15 -0.70
C ASP A 104 -32.70 -12.95 -1.96
N ALA A 105 -31.81 -13.80 -2.48
CA ALA A 105 -32.05 -14.58 -3.67
C ALA A 105 -32.96 -15.79 -3.37
N THR A 106 -34.15 -15.80 -3.97
CA THR A 106 -35.18 -16.83 -3.75
C THR A 106 -35.09 -18.04 -4.68
N THR A 107 -34.34 -17.94 -5.79
CA THR A 107 -34.34 -18.97 -6.84
C THR A 107 -32.95 -19.38 -7.33
N SER A 108 -32.03 -18.44 -7.57
CA SER A 108 -30.69 -18.71 -8.09
C SER A 108 -29.63 -17.74 -7.54
N PRO A 109 -28.35 -18.15 -7.43
CA PRO A 109 -27.28 -17.26 -7.01
C PRO A 109 -27.14 -16.07 -7.98
N PRO A 110 -27.02 -14.83 -7.48
CA PRO A 110 -26.89 -13.65 -8.33
C PRO A 110 -25.55 -13.65 -9.07
N VAL A 111 -25.57 -13.34 -10.37
CA VAL A 111 -24.37 -13.10 -11.17
C VAL A 111 -23.83 -11.70 -10.86
N LEU A 112 -22.54 -11.59 -10.52
CA LEU A 112 -21.92 -10.34 -10.09
C LEU A 112 -20.91 -9.87 -11.16
N LEU A 113 -21.25 -8.79 -11.88
CA LEU A 113 -20.45 -8.21 -12.98
C LEU A 113 -19.42 -7.16 -12.54
N ARG A 114 -19.12 -7.06 -11.25
CA ARG A 114 -18.18 -6.07 -10.67
C ARG A 114 -16.96 -6.78 -10.11
N PRO A 115 -15.85 -6.07 -9.84
CA PRO A 115 -14.70 -6.67 -9.20
C PRO A 115 -15.09 -7.46 -7.95
N THR A 116 -14.52 -8.64 -7.81
CA THR A 116 -14.73 -9.51 -6.65
C THR A 116 -13.98 -8.95 -5.44
N PRO A 117 -14.40 -9.27 -4.20
CA PRO A 117 -13.63 -8.94 -3.02
C PRO A 117 -12.16 -9.38 -3.13
N GLN A 118 -11.90 -10.56 -3.69
CA GLN A 118 -10.54 -11.06 -3.94
C GLN A 118 -9.74 -10.20 -4.92
N GLN A 119 -10.35 -9.63 -5.96
CA GLN A 119 -9.65 -8.72 -6.88
C GLN A 119 -9.18 -7.44 -6.18
N PHE A 120 -10.01 -6.89 -5.29
CA PHE A 120 -9.61 -5.75 -4.45
C PHE A 120 -8.48 -6.11 -3.46
N VAL A 121 -8.55 -7.30 -2.85
CA VAL A 121 -7.48 -7.79 -1.96
C VAL A 121 -6.17 -8.02 -2.71
N ALA A 122 -6.23 -8.53 -3.94
CA ALA A 122 -5.07 -8.65 -4.81
C ALA A 122 -4.48 -7.28 -5.16
N SER A 123 -5.32 -6.31 -5.54
CA SER A 123 -4.91 -4.91 -5.78
C SER A 123 -4.17 -4.32 -4.57
N ALA A 124 -4.73 -4.48 -3.36
CA ALA A 124 -4.09 -4.04 -2.12
C ALA A 124 -2.73 -4.71 -1.87
N ALA A 125 -2.59 -6.01 -2.17
CA ALA A 125 -1.32 -6.71 -2.03
C ALA A 125 -0.26 -6.20 -3.02
N ASP A 126 -0.66 -5.87 -4.24
CA ASP A 126 0.23 -5.39 -5.29
C ASP A 126 0.69 -3.94 -5.04
N LEU A 127 -0.18 -3.10 -4.47
CA LEU A 127 0.19 -1.76 -3.98
C LEU A 127 1.30 -1.84 -2.92
N LEU A 128 1.19 -2.78 -1.98
CA LEU A 128 2.24 -3.01 -0.97
C LEU A 128 3.50 -3.65 -1.57
N ASP A 129 3.38 -4.48 -2.61
CA ASP A 129 4.52 -5.07 -3.32
C ASP A 129 5.37 -4.01 -4.04
N GLY A 130 4.70 -2.98 -4.58
CA GLY A 130 5.35 -1.83 -5.21
C GLY A 130 6.23 -1.01 -4.24
N LEU A 131 5.96 -1.07 -2.93
CA LEU A 131 6.80 -0.45 -1.89
C LEU A 131 8.07 -1.25 -1.58
N LEU A 132 7.97 -2.57 -1.68
CA LEU A 132 9.04 -3.51 -1.33
C LEU A 132 9.99 -3.78 -2.50
N SER A 133 9.55 -3.45 -3.71
CA SER A 133 10.39 -3.52 -4.90
C SER A 133 11.39 -2.37 -4.90
N PRO A 134 12.68 -2.60 -5.19
CA PRO A 134 13.64 -1.52 -5.36
C PRO A 134 13.13 -0.58 -6.43
N LEU A 135 13.30 0.73 -6.20
CA LEU A 135 12.91 1.78 -7.14
C LEU A 135 13.49 1.39 -8.50
N ARG A 136 12.63 0.99 -9.46
CA ARG A 136 13.06 1.00 -10.85
C ARG A 136 13.39 2.44 -11.14
N GLU A 137 14.67 2.75 -11.23
CA GLU A 137 15.12 4.00 -11.83
C GLU A 137 14.35 4.13 -13.15
N GLN A 138 13.40 5.05 -13.19
CA GLN A 138 12.85 5.45 -14.47
C GLN A 138 14.05 5.92 -15.28
N PRO A 139 14.29 5.38 -16.49
CA PRO A 139 15.35 5.90 -17.33
C PRO A 139 15.12 7.40 -17.44
N ARG A 140 16.11 8.18 -16.97
CA ARG A 140 16.13 9.61 -17.25
C ARG A 140 15.94 9.75 -18.77
N PRO A 141 15.13 10.70 -19.25
CA PRO A 141 15.12 11.05 -20.66
C PRO A 141 16.48 11.67 -20.99
N THR A 142 17.48 10.82 -21.20
CA THR A 142 18.82 11.23 -21.63
C THR A 142 18.83 11.18 -23.14
N ASP A 143 19.00 12.36 -23.74
CA ASP A 143 19.61 12.63 -25.03
C ASP A 143 19.24 11.68 -26.16
N ALA A 144 18.11 11.97 -26.82
CA ALA A 144 17.95 11.57 -28.21
C ALA A 144 19.12 12.19 -29.01
N PRO A 145 19.93 11.40 -29.73
CA PRO A 145 20.99 11.95 -30.57
C PRO A 145 20.34 12.78 -31.68
N VAL A 146 20.68 14.06 -31.73
CA VAL A 146 20.31 14.95 -32.84
C VAL A 146 20.94 14.37 -34.11
N PRO A 147 20.16 14.03 -35.15
CA PRO A 147 20.71 13.53 -36.39
C PRO A 147 21.52 14.64 -37.09
N PRO A 148 22.64 14.31 -37.78
CA PRO A 148 23.44 15.31 -38.46
C PRO A 148 22.62 15.97 -39.58
N ALA A 149 22.64 17.30 -39.60
CA ALA A 149 22.07 18.09 -40.67
C ALA A 149 22.75 17.74 -42.01
N ARG A 150 21.93 17.54 -43.05
CA ARG A 150 22.39 17.40 -44.43
C ARG A 150 22.76 18.76 -45.02
#